data_AF-A0A3D5GKP1-F1
#
_entry.id   AF-A0A3D5GKP1-F1
#
_cell.length_a   1.000
_cell.length_b   1.000
_cell.length_c   1.000
_cell.angle_alpha   90.00
_cell.angle_beta   90.00
_cell.angle_gamma   90.00
#
_symmetry.space_group_name_H-M   'P 1'
#
loop_
_entity.id
_entity.type
_entity.pdbx_description
1 polymer ?
#
loop_
_entity_poly.entity_id
_entity_poly.type
_entity_poly.pdbx_seq_one_letter_code
_entity_poly.pdbx_strand_id
1 'polypeptide(L)'
;MCLVGDVGRFELLRAFPTVRTGAHLDHPAVTTLRVSEVDLELLPSGVDDLDEGNLIGAESGHSSSHHLARLRADGEPFGSLPCTLVTRPGALWIAGASTNPPGRA
;
A
#
# COMPACT_ATOMS: atom_id res chain seq x y z
N MET A 1 -5.87 7.31 2.87
CA MET A 1 -5.54 5.88 2.72
C MET A 1 -6.38 5.30 1.59
N CYS A 2 -5.75 4.53 0.69
CA CYS A 2 -6.41 3.81 -0.40
C CYS A 2 -6.22 2.31 -0.13
N LEU A 3 -7.33 1.59 0.06
CA LEU A 3 -7.36 0.16 0.29
C LEU A 3 -7.81 -0.53 -1.00
N VAL A 4 -7.05 -1.54 -1.42
CA VAL A 4 -7.47 -2.47 -2.48
C VAL A 4 -7.86 -3.77 -1.78
N GLY A 5 -9.11 -4.18 -1.94
CA GLY A 5 -9.63 -5.45 -1.42
C GLY A 5 -9.07 -6.65 -2.18
N ASP A 6 -9.68 -7.81 -1.97
CA ASP A 6 -9.29 -9.02 -2.69
C ASP A 6 -9.61 -8.87 -4.19
N VAL A 7 -8.57 -8.85 -5.02
CA VAL A 7 -8.63 -8.65 -6.46
C VAL A 7 -7.66 -9.62 -7.13
N GLY A 8 -8.17 -10.42 -8.07
CA GLY A 8 -7.33 -11.37 -8.81
C GLY A 8 -6.29 -10.67 -9.69
N ARG A 9 -5.16 -11.34 -9.98
CA ARG A 9 -4.05 -10.78 -10.77
C ARG A 9 -4.49 -10.18 -12.11
N PHE A 10 -5.38 -10.87 -12.86
CA PHE A 10 -5.87 -10.37 -14.16
C PHE A 10 -6.80 -9.17 -14.05
N GLU A 11 -7.55 -9.05 -12.97
CA GLU A 11 -8.39 -7.89 -12.71
C GLU A 11 -7.52 -6.70 -12.31
N LEU A 12 -6.52 -6.91 -11.46
CA LEU A 12 -5.52 -5.91 -11.12
C LEU A 12 -4.77 -5.40 -12.36
N LEU A 13 -4.31 -6.30 -13.24
CA LEU A 13 -3.63 -5.92 -14.49
C LEU A 13 -4.52 -5.08 -15.41
N ARG A 14 -5.83 -5.35 -15.46
CA ARG A 14 -6.81 -4.56 -16.22
C ARG A 14 -7.09 -3.20 -15.58
N ALA A 15 -7.09 -3.14 -14.24
CA ALA A 15 -7.30 -1.89 -13.51
C ALA A 15 -6.06 -0.99 -13.50
N PHE A 16 -4.85 -1.55 -13.56
CA PHE A 16 -3.60 -0.79 -13.39
C PHE A 16 -3.41 0.42 -14.32
N PRO A 17 -3.77 0.37 -15.63
CA PRO A 17 -3.69 1.54 -16.50
C PRO A 17 -4.52 2.74 -16.01
N THR A 18 -5.63 2.49 -15.30
CA THR A 18 -6.54 3.51 -14.78
C THR A 18 -5.98 4.27 -13.57
N VAL A 19 -4.84 3.82 -12.99
CA VAL A 19 -4.14 4.54 -11.93
C VAL A 19 -3.68 5.91 -12.41
N ARG A 20 -3.22 5.99 -13.67
CA ARG A 20 -2.72 7.25 -14.28
C ARG A 20 -3.81 8.31 -14.43
N THR A 21 -5.06 7.90 -14.59
CA THR A 21 -6.21 8.80 -14.78
C THR A 21 -7.01 9.00 -13.50
N GLY A 22 -6.66 8.31 -12.41
CA GLY A 22 -7.43 8.32 -11.18
C GLY A 22 -8.73 7.48 -11.22
N ALA A 23 -9.11 6.92 -12.37
CA ALA A 23 -10.36 6.15 -12.51
C ALA A 23 -10.36 4.82 -11.71
N HIS A 24 -9.19 4.35 -11.26
CA HIS A 24 -9.08 3.21 -10.33
C HIS A 24 -9.87 3.42 -9.02
N LEU A 25 -10.14 4.67 -8.63
CA LEU A 25 -10.92 5.00 -7.44
C LEU A 25 -12.40 4.65 -7.57
N ASP A 26 -12.90 4.41 -8.78
CA ASP A 26 -14.29 3.99 -9.03
C ASP A 26 -14.44 2.46 -9.03
N HIS A 27 -13.35 1.70 -8.83
CA HIS A 27 -13.37 0.25 -8.78
C HIS A 27 -14.07 -0.25 -7.49
N PRO A 28 -14.98 -1.24 -7.57
CA PRO A 28 -15.77 -1.68 -6.40
C PRO A 28 -14.92 -2.26 -5.27
N ALA A 29 -13.76 -2.84 -5.60
CA ALA A 29 -12.81 -3.34 -4.60
C ALA A 29 -11.88 -2.25 -4.02
N VAL A 30 -12.02 -0.98 -4.41
CA VAL A 30 -11.19 0.12 -3.89
C VAL A 30 -12.00 0.94 -2.89
N THR A 31 -11.42 1.15 -1.70
CA THR A 31 -12.00 2.01 -0.65
C THR A 31 -11.04 3.13 -0.31
N THR A 32 -11.54 4.37 -0.28
CA THR A 32 -10.75 5.54 0.14
C THR A 32 -11.20 6.03 1.51
N LEU A 33 -10.24 6.23 2.40
CA LEU A 33 -10.47 6.72 3.76
C LEU A 33 -9.60 7.95 4.02
N ARG A 34 -10.17 8.98 4.61
CA ARG A 34 -9.42 10.14 5.13
C ARG A 34 -9.13 9.91 6.60
N VAL A 35 -7.86 9.82 6.95
CA VAL A 35 -7.38 9.56 8.32
C VAL A 35 -6.15 10.42 8.58
N SER A 36 -5.90 10.77 9.85
CA SER A 36 -4.68 11.45 10.30
C SER A 36 -3.66 10.51 10.93
N GLU A 37 -4.11 9.33 11.34
CA GLU A 37 -3.30 8.30 11.99
C GLU A 37 -3.85 6.92 11.58
N VAL A 38 -2.96 5.96 11.36
CA VAL A 38 -3.33 4.57 11.06
C VAL A 38 -2.29 3.61 11.65
N ASP A 39 -2.81 2.59 12.33
CA ASP A 39 -2.04 1.44 12.79
C ASP A 39 -2.25 0.29 11.81
N LEU A 40 -1.14 -0.30 11.35
CA LEU A 40 -1.13 -1.43 10.44
C LEU A 40 -0.48 -2.61 11.14
N GLU A 41 -1.21 -3.72 11.20
CA GLU A 41 -0.76 -4.96 11.81
C GLU A 41 -1.07 -6.14 10.88
N LEU A 42 -0.23 -7.17 10.94
CA LEU A 42 -0.51 -8.42 10.24
C LEU A 42 -1.36 -9.30 11.15
N LEU A 43 -2.59 -9.59 10.75
CA LEU A 43 -3.38 -10.61 11.42
C LEU A 43 -2.81 -11.99 11.07
N PRO A 44 -2.73 -12.93 12.02
CA PRO A 44 -2.34 -14.30 11.72
C PRO A 44 -3.29 -14.88 10.67
N SER A 45 -2.80 -15.09 9.45
CA SER A 45 -3.48 -15.94 8.48
C SER A 45 -3.26 -17.38 8.95
N GLY A 46 -4.34 -18.13 9.21
CA GLY A 46 -4.28 -19.53 9.65
C GLY A 46 -3.79 -20.50 8.56
N VAL A 47 -2.69 -20.16 7.90
CA VAL A 47 -2.05 -20.92 6.83
C VAL A 47 -0.54 -20.91 7.11
N ASP A 48 -0.15 -21.61 8.16
CA ASP A 48 1.12 -22.32 8.12
C ASP A 48 0.97 -23.39 7.00
N ASP A 49 1.95 -23.52 6.11
CA ASP A 49 2.15 -24.69 5.21
C ASP A 49 1.59 -24.72 3.76
N LEU A 50 1.38 -23.61 3.03
CA LEU A 50 1.15 -23.71 1.56
C LEU A 50 2.10 -22.84 0.70
N ASP A 51 3.10 -23.56 0.18
CA ASP A 51 3.85 -23.40 -1.09
C ASP A 51 4.73 -22.14 -1.28
N GLU A 52 6.01 -22.27 -0.90
CA GLU A 52 7.13 -21.36 -1.24
C GLU A 52 7.43 -21.28 -2.75
N GLY A 53 6.71 -21.98 -3.63
CA GLY A 53 7.09 -22.20 -5.02
C GLY A 53 6.70 -21.16 -6.08
N ASN A 54 5.88 -20.13 -5.80
CA ASN A 54 5.25 -19.33 -6.88
C ASN A 54 5.44 -17.80 -6.86
N LEU A 55 6.56 -17.32 -6.31
CA LEU A 55 6.99 -15.93 -6.53
C LEU A 55 8.08 -15.86 -7.60
N ILE A 56 7.64 -15.88 -8.85
CA ILE A 56 8.47 -15.47 -10.00
C ILE A 56 8.76 -13.97 -9.84
N GLY A 57 9.90 -13.61 -9.22
CA GLY A 57 10.40 -12.24 -9.24
C GLY A 57 10.96 -11.63 -7.95
N ALA A 58 11.35 -12.41 -6.93
CA ALA A 58 12.10 -11.87 -5.79
C ALA A 58 13.45 -12.59 -5.65
N GLU A 59 14.51 -11.91 -6.05
CA GLU A 59 15.89 -12.37 -5.92
C GLU A 59 16.32 -12.62 -4.45
N SER A 60 16.71 -13.90 -4.22
CA SER A 60 17.77 -14.42 -3.32
C SER A 60 17.95 -13.84 -1.91
N GLY A 61 17.65 -14.66 -0.89
CA GLY A 61 18.24 -14.52 0.46
C GLY A 61 17.48 -15.26 1.58
N HIS A 62 17.97 -16.45 1.94
CA HIS A 62 17.55 -17.33 3.04
C HIS A 62 17.18 -16.62 4.38
N SER A 63 15.99 -16.91 4.94
CA SER A 63 15.80 -17.40 6.33
C SER A 63 14.33 -17.41 6.73
N SER A 64 13.89 -18.58 7.20
CA SER A 64 12.57 -18.95 7.73
C SER A 64 12.28 -18.30 9.10
N SER A 65 11.85 -17.05 9.10
CA SER A 65 11.19 -16.40 10.23
C SER A 65 10.08 -15.55 9.65
N HIS A 66 8.84 -15.66 10.17
CA HIS A 66 7.67 -14.86 9.80
C HIS A 66 8.09 -13.49 9.24
N HIS A 67 8.14 -13.39 7.91
CA HIS A 67 8.72 -12.26 7.22
C HIS A 67 7.76 -11.09 7.43
N LEU A 68 8.03 -10.25 8.44
CA LEU A 68 7.21 -9.07 8.72
C LEU A 68 6.98 -8.32 7.40
N ALA A 69 5.72 -8.10 7.03
CA ALA A 69 5.39 -7.57 5.71
C ALA A 69 6.11 -6.23 5.49
N ARG A 70 6.99 -6.20 4.49
CA ARG A 70 7.89 -5.07 4.23
C ARG A 70 7.13 -3.88 3.66
N LEU A 71 7.44 -2.69 4.17
CA LEU A 71 6.85 -1.42 3.76
C LEU A 71 7.83 -0.61 2.90
N ARG A 72 7.27 0.16 1.98
CA ARG A 72 8.00 1.16 1.18
C ARG A 72 7.40 2.55 1.39
N ALA A 73 8.24 3.56 1.38
CA ALA A 73 7.86 4.97 1.45
C ALA A 73 8.73 5.77 0.47
N ASP A 74 8.12 6.69 -0.27
CA ASP A 74 8.80 7.57 -1.24
C ASP A 74 9.68 6.84 -2.27
N GLY A 75 9.34 5.59 -2.60
CA GLY A 75 10.08 4.73 -3.53
C GLY A 75 11.11 3.81 -2.87
N GLU A 76 11.47 4.06 -1.61
CA GLU A 76 12.53 3.34 -0.89
C GLU A 76 11.97 2.34 0.14
N PRO A 77 12.76 1.33 0.56
CA PRO A 77 12.44 0.53 1.72
C PRO A 77 12.29 1.40 2.97
N PHE A 78 11.20 1.21 3.72
CA PHE A 78 10.86 2.05 4.87
C PHE A 78 10.89 1.29 6.19
N GLY A 79 10.34 0.08 6.21
CA GLY A 79 10.22 -0.72 7.44
C GLY A 79 9.44 -2.00 7.21
N SER A 80 8.76 -2.48 8.25
CA SER A 80 7.87 -3.64 8.19
C SER A 80 6.68 -3.44 9.12
N LEU A 81 5.64 -4.28 8.97
CA LEU A 81 4.56 -4.36 9.95
C LEU A 81 5.06 -5.00 11.27
N PRO A 82 4.43 -4.69 12.43
CA PRO A 82 3.43 -3.64 12.61
C PRO A 82 4.04 -2.24 12.50
N CYS A 83 3.25 -1.27 12.04
CA CYS A 83 3.69 0.13 11.97
C CYS A 83 2.54 1.12 12.20
N THR A 84 2.88 2.29 12.76
CA THR A 84 1.97 3.43 12.87
C THR A 84 2.40 4.53 11.90
N LEU A 85 1.46 5.05 11.11
CA LEU A 85 1.67 6.16 10.19
C LEU A 85 0.84 7.36 10.63
N VAL A 86 1.48 8.51 10.87
CA VAL A 86 0.83 9.74 11.36
C VAL A 86 1.08 10.90 10.40
N THR A 87 0.02 11.63 10.07
CA THR A 87 0.10 12.91 9.37
C THR A 87 0.25 14.04 10.39
N ARG A 88 1.28 14.87 10.24
CA ARG A 88 1.50 16.06 11.08
C ARG A 88 1.19 17.34 10.29
N PRO A 89 0.04 18.00 10.53
CA PRO A 89 -0.27 19.27 9.88
C PRO A 89 0.80 20.33 10.19
N GLY A 90 1.21 21.08 9.17
CA GLY A 90 2.22 22.14 9.34
C GLY A 90 3.64 21.64 9.64
N ALA A 91 3.94 20.35 9.40
CA ALA A 91 5.27 19.80 9.66
C ALA A 91 6.38 20.41 8.79
N LEU A 92 6.04 20.98 7.63
CA LEU A 92 6.97 21.58 6.69
C LEU A 92 6.40 22.89 6.14
N TRP A 93 7.27 23.87 5.95
CA TRP A 93 6.97 25.10 5.24
C TRP A 93 7.45 24.96 3.80
N ILE A 94 6.55 25.16 2.85
CA ILE A 94 6.85 25.06 1.42
C ILE A 94 6.61 26.43 0.78
N ALA A 95 7.65 27.03 0.20
CA ALA A 95 7.52 28.32 -0.49
C ALA A 95 6.60 28.20 -1.71
N GLY A 96 5.60 29.08 -1.80
CA GLY A 96 4.71 29.17 -2.97
C GLY A 96 3.70 28.04 -3.15
N ALA A 97 3.57 27.09 -2.21
CA ALA A 97 2.60 26.02 -2.32
C ALA A 97 1.17 26.49 -1.97
N SER A 98 0.20 26.15 -2.82
CA SER A 98 -1.22 26.16 -2.44
C SER A 98 -1.58 24.78 -1.90
N THR A 99 -2.23 24.75 -0.74
CA THR A 99 -2.66 23.50 -0.08
C THR A 99 -4.10 23.11 -0.41
N ASN A 100 -4.70 23.73 -1.43
CA ASN A 100 -6.00 23.26 -1.92
C ASN A 100 -5.85 21.80 -2.35
N PRO A 101 -6.77 20.90 -1.93
CA PRO A 101 -6.72 19.53 -2.39
C PRO A 101 -6.78 19.54 -3.93
N PRO A 102 -5.91 18.78 -4.63
CA PRO A 102 -6.01 18.68 -6.07
C PRO A 102 -7.42 18.20 -6.41
N GLY A 103 -8.17 19.03 -7.15
CA GLY A 103 -9.45 18.62 -7.72
C GLY A 103 -9.25 17.41 -8.63
N ARG A 104 -10.27 16.55 -8.74
CA ARG A 104 -10.29 15.46 -9.72
C ARG A 104 -10.00 16.08 -11.10
N ALA A 105 -8.97 15.58 -11.79
CA ALA A 105 -8.66 16.00 -13.16
C ALA A 105 -9.80 15.64 -14.12
#